data_AF-A0A7L3GI79-F1
#
_entry.id   AF-A0A7L3GI79-F1
#
_cell.length_a   1.000
_cell.length_b   1.000
_cell.length_c   1.000
_cell.angle_alpha   90.00
_cell.angle_beta   90.00
_cell.angle_gamma   90.00
#
_symmetry.space_group_name_H-M   'P 1'
#
loop_
_entity.id
_entity.type
_entity.pdbx_description
1 polymer ?
#
loop_
_entity_poly.entity_id
_entity_poly.type
_entity_poly.pdbx_seq_one_letter_code
_entity_poly.pdbx_strand_id
1 'polypeptide(L)' 'FRFKESLAEDLRRADLVISHAGAGSCLETLEKGKPLIVVINEKLMNNHQLELAKQLHRDGHVLYCNC' A
#
# COMPACT_ATOMS: atom_id res chain seq x y z
N PHE A 1 8.28 14.37 -4.78
CA PHE A 1 8.57 14.17 -3.34
C PHE A 1 10.07 13.93 -3.18
N ARG A 2 10.73 14.53 -2.18
CA ARG A 2 12.06 14.07 -1.76
C ARG A 2 11.88 12.83 -0.88
N PHE A 3 12.85 11.93 -0.90
CA PHE A 3 12.87 10.80 0.03
C PHE A 3 12.81 11.33 1.47
N LYS A 4 11.94 10.75 2.29
CA LYS A 4 11.83 11.02 3.73
C LYS A 4 12.27 9.75 4.47
N GLU A 5 12.98 9.91 5.58
CA GLU A 5 13.40 8.78 6.41
C GLU A 5 12.23 8.09 7.14
N SER A 6 11.09 8.77 7.29
CA SER A 6 9.89 8.20 7.92
C SER A 6 8.61 8.72 7.28
N LEU A 7 7.63 7.82 7.14
CA LEU A 7 6.26 8.11 6.71
C LEU A 7 5.31 8.27 7.91
N ALA A 8 5.78 8.07 9.14
CA ALA A 8 4.91 7.92 10.30
C ALA A 8 4.02 9.13 10.58
N GLU A 9 4.51 10.36 10.39
CA GLU A 9 3.69 11.57 10.57
C GLU A 9 2.65 11.73 9.46
N ASP A 10 3.05 11.47 8.22
CA ASP A 10 2.16 11.54 7.06
C ASP A 10 1.02 10.50 7.22
N LEU A 11 1.36 9.26 7.63
CA LEU A 11 0.40 8.20 7.91
C LEU A 11 -0.54 8.53 9.07
N ARG A 12 -0.03 9.14 10.16
CA ARG A 12 -0.89 9.56 11.27
C ARG A 12 -1.95 10.55 10.82
N ARG A 13 -1.56 11.53 9.99
CA ARG A 13 -2.42 12.62 9.51
C ARG A 13 -3.32 12.22 8.36
N ALA A 14 -3.01 11.15 7.64
CA ALA A 14 -3.80 10.70 6.50
C ALA A 14 -5.09 10.00 6.94
N ASP A 15 -6.19 10.30 6.25
CA ASP A 15 -7.45 9.56 6.33
C ASP A 15 -7.50 8.40 5.32
N LEU A 16 -6.69 8.48 4.25
CA LEU A 16 -6.55 7.50 3.19
C LEU A 16 -5.14 7.53 2.61
N VAL A 17 -4.58 6.37 2.28
CA VAL A 17 -3.26 6.24 1.65
C VAL A 17 -3.40 5.56 0.29
N ILE A 18 -2.66 6.06 -0.71
CA ILE A 18 -2.55 5.44 -2.04
C ILE A 18 -1.08 5.07 -2.25
N SER A 19 -0.80 3.78 -2.50
CA SER A 19 0.56 3.25 -2.63
C SER A 19 0.74 2.47 -3.93
N HIS A 20 1.83 2.70 -4.65
CA HIS A 20 2.20 1.94 -5.86
C HIS A 20 2.80 0.56 -5.54
N ALA A 21 2.10 -0.24 -4.72
CA ALA A 21 2.49 -1.59 -4.33
C ALA A 21 3.91 -1.72 -3.73
N GLY A 22 4.44 -0.64 -3.14
CA GLY A 22 5.65 -0.70 -2.32
C GLY A 22 5.36 -1.49 -1.04
N ALA A 23 5.94 -2.68 -0.89
CA ALA A 23 5.63 -3.61 0.22
C ALA A 23 5.79 -2.95 1.60
N GLY A 24 6.90 -2.25 1.84
CA GLY A 24 7.16 -1.55 3.10
C GLY A 24 6.11 -0.49 3.43
N SER A 25 5.76 0.36 2.46
CA SER A 25 4.74 1.40 2.66
C SER A 25 3.35 0.81 2.86
N CYS A 26 3.03 -0.32 2.20
CA CYS A 26 1.75 -1.00 2.38
C CYS A 26 1.64 -1.58 3.80
N LEU A 27 2.68 -2.30 4.26
CA LEU A 27 2.71 -2.88 5.60
C LEU A 27 2.65 -1.82 6.70
N GLU A 28 3.44 -0.75 6.59
CA GLU A 28 3.44 0.34 7.58
C GLU A 28 2.07 1.03 7.66
N THR A 29 1.38 1.19 6.52
CA THR A 29 0.02 1.76 6.48
C THR A 29 -0.99 0.87 7.21
N LEU A 30 -0.91 -0.44 6.97
CA LEU A 30 -1.79 -1.44 7.57
C LEU A 30 -1.55 -1.57 9.08
N GLU A 31 -0.30 -1.56 9.52
CA GLU A 31 0.06 -1.55 10.95
C GLU A 31 -0.51 -0.33 11.69
N LYS A 32 -0.70 0.79 10.98
CA LYS A 32 -1.36 1.99 11.52
C LYS A 32 -2.88 1.96 11.42
N GLY A 33 -3.46 0.87 10.89
CA GLY A 33 -4.91 0.71 10.73
C GLY A 33 -5.53 1.72 9.76
N LYS A 34 -4.73 2.24 8.82
CA LYS A 34 -5.19 3.28 7.88
C LYS A 34 -5.78 2.63 6.62
N PRO A 35 -6.89 3.18 6.09
CA PRO A 35 -7.41 2.76 4.79
C PRO A 35 -6.34 2.90 3.70
N LEU A 36 -6.16 1.85 2.90
CA LEU A 36 -5.12 1.77 1.88
C LEU A 36 -5.72 1.40 0.52
N ILE A 37 -5.31 2.13 -0.51
CA ILE A 37 -5.49 1.78 -1.92
C ILE A 37 -4.14 1.39 -2.51
N VAL A 38 -4.05 0.18 -3.05
CA VAL A 38 -2.83 -0.33 -3.70
C VAL A 38 -2.96 -0.26 -5.22
N VAL A 39 -2.07 0.49 -5.86
CA VAL A 39 -1.94 0.59 -7.31
C VAL A 39 -0.81 -0.36 -7.75
N ILE A 40 -1.18 -1.45 -8.41
CA ILE A 40 -0.22 -2.49 -8.80
C ILE A 40 0.45 -2.11 -10.13
N ASN A 41 1.77 -2.12 -10.17
CA ASN A 41 2.52 -1.98 -11.43
C ASN A 41 2.82 -3.37 -12.01
N GLU A 42 2.02 -3.80 -12.98
CA GLU A 42 2.12 -5.13 -13.59
C GLU A 42 3.43 -5.35 -14.39
N LYS A 43 4.19 -4.29 -14.68
CA LYS A 43 5.39 -4.34 -15.53
C LYS A 43 6.70 -4.55 -14.79
N LEU A 44 6.72 -4.37 -13.45
CA LEU A 44 7.97 -4.24 -12.69
C LEU A 44 8.29 -5.40 -11.74
N MET A 45 7.29 -6.21 -11.35
CA MET A 45 7.51 -7.34 -10.43
C MET A 45 6.53 -8.48 -10.73
N ASN A 46 7.08 -9.63 -11.15
CA ASN A 46 6.34 -10.88 -11.42
C ASN A 46 5.32 -11.22 -10.32
N ASN A 47 4.05 -10.86 -10.50
CA ASN A 47 2.83 -11.29 -9.76
C ASN A 47 2.81 -11.30 -8.20
N HIS A 48 3.93 -11.11 -7.50
CA HIS A 48 3.99 -11.21 -6.03
C HIS A 48 3.31 -10.01 -5.35
N GLN A 49 3.37 -8.83 -5.97
CA GLN A 49 2.60 -7.66 -5.52
C GLN A 49 1.09 -7.90 -5.64
N LEU A 50 0.67 -8.66 -6.66
CA LEU A 50 -0.72 -9.04 -6.85
C LEU A 50 -1.18 -10.06 -5.80
N GLU A 51 -0.33 -11.01 -5.41
CA GLU A 51 -0.64 -11.94 -4.32
C GLU A 51 -0.81 -11.22 -2.98
N LEU A 52 0.10 -10.28 -2.66
CA LEU A 52 -0.02 -9.45 -1.46
C LEU A 52 -1.32 -8.62 -1.49
N ALA A 53 -1.60 -7.93 -2.59
CA ALA A 53 -2.83 -7.14 -2.74
C ALA A 53 -4.10 -8.01 -2.62
N LYS A 54 -4.09 -9.23 -3.20
CA LYS A 54 -5.21 -10.17 -3.10
C LYS A 54 -5.43 -10.67 -1.67
N GLN A 55 -4.38 -10.98 -0.92
CA GLN A 55 -4.51 -11.38 0.49
C GLN A 55 -5.06 -10.23 1.33
N LEU A 56 -4.47 -9.04 1.20
CA LEU A 56 -4.91 -7.86 1.93
C LEU A 56 -6.35 -7.43 1.61
N HIS A 57 -6.79 -7.64 0.37
CA HIS A 57 -8.18 -7.45 -0.02
C HIS A 57 -9.11 -8.49 0.61
N ARG A 58 -8.71 -9.77 0.63
CA ARG A 58 -9.48 -10.85 1.29
C ARG A 58 -9.66 -10.61 2.77
N ASP A 59 -8.64 -10.06 3.44
CA ASP A 59 -8.68 -9.72 4.85
C ASP A 59 -9.50 -8.44 5.13
N GLY A 60 -10.07 -7.80 4.10
CA GLY A 60 -10.96 -6.65 4.21
C GLY A 60 -10.24 -5.32 4.49
N HIS A 61 -8.91 -5.30 4.38
CA HIS A 61 -8.10 -4.14 4.75
C HIS A 61 -7.83 -3.16 3.59
N VAL A 62 -7.94 -3.61 2.34
CA VAL A 62 -7.40 -2.89 1.18
C VAL A 62 -8.32 -2.97 -0.04
N LEU A 63 -8.41 -1.86 -0.78
CA LEU A 63 -8.90 -1.86 -2.17
C LEU A 63 -7.68 -1.79 -3.10
N TYR A 64 -7.67 -2.56 -4.19
CA TYR A 64 -6.58 -2.49 -5.17
C TYR A 64 -7.09 -2.26 -6.58
N CYS A 65 -6.29 -1.57 -7.39
CA CYS A 65 -6.54 -1.38 -8.81
C CYS A 65 -5.25 -1.61 -9.60
N ASN A 66 -5.41 -1.96 -10.87
CA ASN A 66 -4.31 -2.18 -11.81
C ASN A 66 -4.19 -1.01 -12.79
N CYS A 67 -2.95 -0.78 -13.27
CA CYS A 67 -2.60 0.25 -14.24
C CYS A 67 -1.50 -0.22 -15.19
#